data_AF-A0A3C0RC28-F1
#
_entry.id   AF-A0A3C0RC28-F1
#
_cell.length_a   1.000
_cell.length_b   1.000
_cell.length_c   1.000
_cell.angle_alpha   90.00
_cell.angle_beta   90.00
_cell.angle_gamma   90.00
#
_symmetry.space_group_name_H-M   'P 1'
#
loop_
_entity.id
_entity.type
_entity.pdbx_description
1 polymer ?
#
loop_
_entity_poly.entity_id
_entity_poly.type
_entity_poly.pdbx_seq_one_letter_code
_entity_poly.pdbx_strand_id
1 'polypeptide(L)'
;KRMDDVVMNTDSQILVRKSINGYSLEFLRIGISILSAVLFVCYLMYITSPEIEARLGINAYYTALPVLLGLFRYLQLCYVHSQSASPVKILIKDHFIKFTILVWILSFAYLLKYSLP
;
A
#
# COMPACT_ATOMS: atom_id res chain seq x y z
N LYS A 1 6.53 -13.83 0.55
CA LYS A 1 7.46 -14.89 0.12
C LYS A 1 8.81 -14.77 0.83
N ARG A 2 9.67 -13.77 0.56
CA ARG A 2 10.96 -13.66 1.30
C ARG A 2 10.86 -13.24 2.77
N MET A 3 9.87 -12.44 3.15
CA MET A 3 9.66 -12.06 4.56
C MET A 3 8.93 -13.17 5.36
N ASP A 4 8.23 -14.10 4.70
CA ASP A 4 7.67 -15.31 5.33
C ASP A 4 8.80 -16.29 5.73
N ASP A 5 9.82 -16.41 4.88
CA ASP A 5 11.00 -17.25 5.13
C ASP A 5 11.80 -16.75 6.37
N VAL A 6 11.71 -15.46 6.72
CA VAL A 6 12.39 -14.87 7.89
C VAL A 6 11.59 -15.09 9.19
N VAL A 7 10.25 -14.97 9.15
CA VAL A 7 9.40 -15.19 10.33
C VAL A 7 9.45 -16.65 10.79
N MET A 8 9.49 -17.63 9.87
CA MET A 8 9.64 -19.05 10.23
C MET A 8 10.99 -19.39 10.87
N ASN A 9 12.04 -18.60 10.62
CA ASN A 9 13.37 -18.80 11.20
C ASN A 9 13.47 -18.40 12.68
N THR A 10 12.57 -17.55 13.19
CA THR A 10 12.58 -17.15 14.60
C THR A 10 11.93 -18.20 15.51
N ASP A 11 10.91 -18.92 15.01
CA ASP A 11 10.18 -19.95 15.77
C ASP A 11 10.71 -21.38 15.57
N SER A 12 11.46 -21.65 14.50
CA SER A 12 11.91 -23.01 14.16
C SER A 12 13.42 -23.01 13.94
N GLN A 13 14.17 -23.79 14.73
CA GLN A 13 15.59 -24.10 14.51
C GLN A 13 15.84 -24.94 13.23
N ILE A 14 15.24 -24.57 12.10
CA ILE A 14 15.38 -25.27 10.83
C ILE A 14 15.95 -24.29 9.81
N LEU A 15 17.24 -24.46 9.57
CA LEU A 15 18.08 -23.71 8.64
C LEU A 15 17.49 -23.70 7.22
N VAL A 16 16.93 -22.56 6.80
CA VAL A 16 16.62 -22.33 5.38
C VAL A 16 17.53 -21.22 4.81
N ARG A 17 18.52 -21.68 4.04
CA ARG A 17 19.36 -20.95 3.06
C ARG A 17 20.19 -19.76 3.56
N LYS A 18 21.51 -19.94 3.45
CA LYS A 18 22.64 -19.02 3.71
C LYS A 18 22.56 -17.62 3.05
N SER A 19 21.61 -17.36 2.14
CA SER A 19 21.42 -16.07 1.45
C SER A 19 20.48 -15.09 2.18
N ILE A 20 19.95 -15.45 3.36
CA ILE A 20 19.03 -14.61 4.16
C ILE A 20 19.77 -13.80 5.24
N ASN A 21 21.06 -14.07 5.47
CA ASN A 21 21.90 -13.48 6.53
C ASN A 21 22.16 -11.95 6.43
N GLY A 22 21.67 -11.26 5.41
CA GLY A 22 21.86 -9.81 5.23
C GLY A 22 20.59 -8.96 5.37
N TYR A 23 19.41 -9.58 5.42
CA TYR A 23 18.13 -8.86 5.48
C TYR A 23 17.44 -9.15 6.81
N SER A 24 17.58 -8.23 7.77
CA SER A 24 16.72 -8.25 8.96
C SER A 24 15.29 -7.94 8.53
N LEU A 25 14.32 -8.62 9.16
CA LEU A 25 12.88 -8.32 9.04
C LEU A 25 12.61 -6.82 9.26
N GLU A 26 13.40 -6.18 10.13
CA GLU A 26 13.34 -4.76 10.42
C GLU A 26 13.76 -3.89 9.24
N PHE A 27 14.81 -4.27 8.50
CA PHE A 27 15.24 -3.51 7.33
C PHE A 27 14.14 -3.49 6.25
N LEU A 28 13.52 -4.64 5.99
CA LEU A 28 12.44 -4.74 5.02
C LEU A 28 11.21 -3.93 5.45
N ARG A 29 10.87 -3.97 6.73
CA ARG A 29 9.81 -3.16 7.33
C ARG A 29 10.05 -1.67 7.12
N ILE A 30 11.22 -1.16 7.53
CA ILE A 30 11.61 0.24 7.36
C ILE A 30 11.59 0.64 5.88
N GLY A 31 12.13 -0.20 4.99
CA GLY A 31 12.10 0.03 3.54
C GLY A 31 10.68 0.17 3.00
N ILE A 32 9.75 -0.70 3.40
CA ILE A 32 8.33 -0.63 3.00
C ILE A 32 7.68 0.66 3.52
N SER A 33 7.96 1.08 4.76
CA SER A 33 7.44 2.34 5.29
C SER A 33 7.92 3.56 4.50
N ILE A 34 9.22 3.64 4.21
CA ILE A 34 9.80 4.74 3.44
C ILE A 34 9.18 4.77 2.04
N LEU A 35 9.13 3.62 1.35
CA LEU A 35 8.52 3.52 0.04
C LEU A 35 7.03 3.90 0.06
N SER A 36 6.29 3.50 1.09
CA SER A 36 4.87 3.87 1.23
C SER A 36 4.67 5.37 1.40
N ALA A 37 5.53 6.03 2.18
CA ALA A 37 5.50 7.48 2.35
C ALA A 37 5.83 8.20 1.03
N VAL A 38 6.89 7.77 0.34
CA VAL A 38 7.27 8.33 -0.98
C VAL A 38 6.15 8.14 -2.00
N LEU A 39 5.55 6.94 -2.06
CA LEU A 39 4.42 6.66 -2.95
C LEU A 39 3.22 7.58 -2.66
N PHE A 40 2.92 7.85 -1.40
CA PHE A 40 1.85 8.77 -1.03
C PHE A 40 2.14 10.21 -1.49
N VAL A 41 3.38 10.68 -1.30
CA VAL A 41 3.80 12.01 -1.77
C VAL A 41 3.72 12.10 -3.29
N CYS A 42 4.21 11.08 -4.01
CA CYS A 42 4.09 11.02 -5.48
C CYS A 42 2.63 11.05 -5.94
N TYR A 43 1.72 10.38 -5.22
CA TYR A 43 0.29 10.42 -5.51
C TYR A 43 -0.31 11.82 -5.29
N LEU A 44 0.05 12.49 -4.19
CA LEU A 44 -0.36 13.87 -3.94
C LEU A 44 0.13 14.80 -5.05
N MET A 45 1.40 14.70 -5.43
CA MET A 45 1.97 15.50 -6.53
C MET A 45 1.28 15.23 -7.86
N TYR A 46 0.91 13.97 -8.13
CA TYR A 46 0.15 13.61 -9.32
C TYR A 46 -1.22 14.29 -9.33
N ILE A 47 -1.95 14.25 -8.22
CA ILE A 47 -3.33 14.76 -8.18
C ILE A 47 -3.43 16.28 -8.12
N THR A 48 -2.41 16.95 -7.58
CA THR A 48 -2.27 18.41 -7.59
C THR A 48 -1.56 18.93 -8.85
N SER A 49 -1.26 18.06 -9.81
CA SER A 49 -0.69 18.49 -11.08
C SER A 49 -1.72 19.32 -11.85
N PRO A 50 -1.34 20.46 -12.46
CA PRO A 50 -2.28 21.33 -13.17
C PRO A 50 -2.99 20.61 -14.33
N GLU A 51 -2.38 19.61 -14.96
CA GLU A 51 -3.03 18.80 -15.99
C GLU A 51 -4.19 17.96 -15.42
N ILE A 52 -3.99 17.41 -14.23
CA ILE A 52 -4.96 16.54 -13.57
C ILE A 52 -6.05 17.38 -12.91
N GLU A 53 -5.70 18.51 -12.29
CA GLU A 53 -6.68 19.47 -11.76
C GLU A 53 -7.55 20.07 -12.87
N ALA A 54 -6.98 20.37 -14.04
CA ALA A 54 -7.75 20.86 -15.19
C ALA A 54 -8.73 19.83 -15.75
N ARG A 55 -8.39 18.53 -15.67
CA ARG A 55 -9.25 17.44 -16.14
C ARG A 55 -10.29 17.05 -15.10
N LEU A 56 -9.88 16.70 -13.89
CA LEU A 56 -10.74 16.11 -12.86
C LEU A 56 -11.35 17.15 -11.91
N GLY A 57 -10.93 18.41 -12.01
CA GLY A 57 -11.33 19.50 -11.13
C GLY A 57 -10.56 19.50 -9.81
N ILE A 58 -10.64 20.64 -9.10
CA ILE A 58 -9.92 20.83 -7.83
C ILE A 58 -10.33 19.79 -6.78
N ASN A 59 -11.54 19.24 -6.86
CA ASN A 59 -12.07 18.24 -5.92
C ASN A 59 -11.36 16.86 -6.00
N ALA A 60 -10.44 16.66 -6.94
CA ALA A 60 -9.68 15.43 -7.06
C ALA A 60 -8.85 15.10 -5.80
N TYR A 61 -8.49 16.10 -4.98
CA TYR A 61 -7.75 15.89 -3.72
C TYR A 61 -8.49 14.99 -2.72
N TYR A 62 -9.83 14.91 -2.77
CA TYR A 62 -10.59 14.05 -1.86
C TYR A 62 -10.26 12.56 -2.02
N THR A 63 -9.74 12.16 -3.18
CA THR A 63 -9.29 10.78 -3.43
C THR A 63 -8.01 10.42 -2.67
N ALA A 64 -7.26 11.39 -2.15
CA ALA A 64 -6.06 11.12 -1.35
C ALA A 64 -6.40 10.48 0.01
N LEU A 65 -7.58 10.77 0.55
CA LEU A 65 -8.03 10.25 1.84
C LEU A 65 -8.20 8.71 1.83
N PRO A 66 -8.93 8.10 0.87
CA PRO A 66 -8.98 6.64 0.77
C PRO A 66 -7.60 6.04 0.46
N VAL A 67 -6.77 6.65 -0.38
CA VAL A 67 -5.40 6.14 -0.64
C VAL A 67 -4.58 6.10 0.65
N LEU A 68 -4.63 7.16 1.45
CA LEU A 68 -3.94 7.24 2.73
C LEU A 68 -4.42 6.15 3.71
N LEU A 69 -5.73 5.99 3.83
CA LEU A 69 -6.31 4.93 4.67
C LEU A 69 -5.89 3.52 4.21
N GLY A 70 -5.81 3.29 2.90
CA GLY A 70 -5.37 2.03 2.32
C GLY A 70 -3.90 1.73 2.65
N LEU A 71 -3.04 2.73 2.51
CA LEU A 71 -1.63 2.64 2.88
C LEU A 71 -1.45 2.37 4.38
N PHE A 72 -2.17 3.09 5.24
CA PHE A 72 -2.11 2.84 6.68
C PHE A 72 -2.57 1.43 7.04
N ARG A 73 -3.68 0.95 6.44
CA ARG A 73 -4.15 -0.42 6.68
C ARG A 73 -3.13 -1.45 6.22
N TYR A 74 -2.51 -1.23 5.07
CA TYR A 74 -1.46 -2.09 4.55
C TYR A 74 -0.27 -2.17 5.53
N LEU A 75 0.20 -1.01 6.01
CA LEU A 75 1.27 -0.95 7.01
C LEU A 75 0.86 -1.66 8.31
N GLN A 76 -0.35 -1.41 8.83
CA GLN A 76 -0.86 -2.08 10.03
C GLN A 76 -0.85 -3.60 9.88
N LEU A 77 -1.25 -4.12 8.72
CA LEU A 77 -1.28 -5.55 8.46
C LEU A 77 0.14 -6.15 8.35
N CYS A 78 1.08 -5.42 7.74
CA CYS A 78 2.49 -5.82 7.67
C CYS A 78 3.19 -5.82 9.05
N TYR A 79 2.92 -4.83 9.89
CA TYR A 79 3.61 -4.65 11.18
C TYR A 79 3.01 -5.46 12.32
N VAL A 80 1.68 -5.45 12.44
CA VAL A 80 0.97 -6.04 13.59
C VAL A 80 0.75 -7.53 13.40
N HIS A 81 0.35 -7.94 12.20
CA HIS A 81 -0.02 -9.34 11.98
C HIS A 81 1.16 -10.20 11.51
N SER A 82 2.32 -9.60 11.23
CA SER A 82 3.51 -10.27 10.65
C SER A 82 3.18 -11.21 9.47
N GLN A 83 2.03 -10.99 8.83
CA GLN A 83 1.54 -11.79 7.72
C GLN A 83 2.27 -11.27 6.48
N SER A 84 3.44 -11.85 6.22
CA SER A 84 4.20 -11.61 4.99
C SER A 84 3.65 -12.41 3.80
N ALA A 85 2.55 -13.15 4.00
CA ALA A 85 2.04 -14.09 3.03
C ALA A 85 1.55 -13.31 1.81
N SER A 86 2.45 -13.12 0.83
CA SER A 86 2.30 -12.38 -0.43
C SER A 86 1.55 -11.03 -0.35
N PRO A 87 2.14 -9.90 -0.77
CA PRO A 87 1.45 -8.60 -0.83
C PRO A 87 0.06 -8.69 -1.51
N VAL A 88 -0.06 -9.56 -2.51
CA VAL A 88 -1.31 -9.86 -3.23
C VAL A 88 -2.33 -10.61 -2.36
N LYS A 89 -1.92 -11.58 -1.55
CA LYS A 89 -2.85 -12.32 -0.68
C LYS A 89 -3.34 -11.46 0.49
N ILE A 90 -2.49 -10.59 1.03
CA ILE A 90 -2.86 -9.54 1.99
C ILE A 90 -3.98 -8.66 1.42
N LEU A 91 -3.77 -8.15 0.20
CA LEU A 91 -4.76 -7.35 -0.54
C LEU A 91 -6.09 -8.09 -0.76
N ILE A 92 -6.05 -9.39 -1.05
CA ILE A 92 -7.24 -10.19 -1.37
C ILE A 92 -7.97 -10.70 -0.11
N LYS A 93 -7.30 -10.84 1.03
CA LYS A 93 -7.90 -11.40 2.25
C LYS A 93 -8.57 -10.33 3.12
N ASP A 94 -8.05 -9.12 3.13
CA ASP A 94 -8.54 -8.04 3.99
C ASP A 94 -9.73 -7.30 3.33
N HIS A 95 -10.88 -7.32 4.01
CA HIS A 95 -12.11 -6.67 3.53
C HIS A 95 -12.03 -5.14 3.58
N PHE A 96 -11.23 -4.57 4.48
CA PHE A 96 -11.04 -3.12 4.59
C PHE A 96 -10.24 -2.61 3.40
N ILE A 97 -9.17 -3.30 3.01
CA ILE A 97 -8.38 -2.94 1.81
C ILE A 97 -9.26 -2.98 0.56
N LYS A 98 -10.11 -4.01 0.40
CA LYS A 98 -11.06 -4.08 -0.72
C LYS A 98 -12.03 -2.90 -0.73
N PHE A 99 -12.61 -2.56 0.42
CA PHE A 99 -13.53 -1.44 0.53
C PHE A 99 -12.84 -0.12 0.16
N THR A 100 -11.63 0.11 0.65
CA THR A 100 -10.84 1.30 0.32
C THR A 100 -10.55 1.41 -1.16
N ILE A 101 -10.18 0.30 -1.81
CA ILE A 101 -9.95 0.27 -3.27
C ILE A 101 -11.25 0.54 -4.03
N LEU A 102 -12.37 -0.03 -3.58
CA LEU A 102 -13.67 0.18 -4.20
C LEU A 102 -14.09 1.65 -4.10
N VAL A 103 -13.99 2.25 -2.91
CA VAL A 103 -14.25 3.69 -2.70
C VAL A 103 -13.34 4.54 -3.58
N TRP A 104 -12.07 4.20 -3.69
CA TRP A 104 -11.13 4.92 -4.54
C TRP A 104 -11.52 4.86 -6.02
N ILE A 105 -11.86 3.67 -6.54
CA ILE A 105 -12.33 3.49 -7.92
C ILE A 105 -13.63 4.29 -8.16
N LEU A 106 -14.56 4.25 -7.21
CA LEU A 106 -15.81 5.02 -7.30
C LEU A 106 -15.54 6.53 -7.32
N SER A 107 -14.62 7.02 -6.49
CA SER A 107 -14.25 8.43 -6.50
C SER A 107 -13.61 8.83 -7.82
N PHE A 108 -12.74 8.00 -8.40
CA PHE A 108 -12.17 8.25 -9.73
C PHE A 108 -13.23 8.22 -10.83
N ALA A 109 -14.13 7.23 -10.81
CA ALA A 109 -15.22 7.13 -11.78
C ALA A 109 -16.18 8.32 -11.69
N TYR A 110 -16.47 8.81 -10.48
CA TYR A 110 -17.29 9.99 -10.25
C TYR A 110 -16.63 11.26 -10.81
N LEU A 111 -15.33 11.45 -10.53
CA LEU A 111 -14.57 12.58 -11.05
C LEU A 111 -14.47 12.55 -12.58
N LEU A 112 -14.24 11.38 -13.18
CA LEU A 112 -14.18 11.21 -14.63
C LEU A 112 -15.54 11.49 -15.30
N LYS A 113 -16.64 11.10 -14.64
CA LYS A 113 -17.98 11.40 -15.13
C LYS A 113 -18.32 12.90 -15.08
N TYR A 114 -17.93 13.59 -14.01
CA TYR A 114 -18.14 15.04 -13.87
C TYR A 114 -17.15 15.89 -14.70
N SER A 115 -16.07 15.27 -15.18
CA SER A 115 -15.02 15.87 -16.00
C SER A 115 -15.41 16.00 -17.48
N LEU A 116 -16.31 15.15 -17.99
CA LEU A 116 -16.85 15.32 -19.34
C LEU A 116 -18.05 16.28 -19.34
N PRO A 117 -18.05 17.33 -20.17
CA PRO A 117 -19.24 18.13 -20.42
C PRO A 117 -20.35 17.31 -21.10
#